data_AF-A0A3E3K5L1-F1
#
_entry.id   AF-A0A3E3K5L1-F1
#
_cell.length_a   1.000
_cell.length_b   1.000
_cell.length_c   1.000
_cell.angle_alpha   90.00
_cell.angle_beta   90.00
_cell.angle_gamma   90.00
#
_symmetry.space_group_name_H-M   'P 1'
#
loop_
_entity.id
_entity.type
_entity.pdbx_description
1 polymer ?
#
loop_
_entity_poly.entity_id
_entity_poly.type
_entity_poly.pdbx_seq_one_letter_code
_entity_poly.pdbx_strand_id
1 'polypeptide(L)'
;MQLIYETLRGLGLTSKYQGYQQLAEATKIVLEHEDFMLNVTKNIYPEVALRVRTTPQSVERNIRTAIEVCWRQTGPEGFSRISGCKMTKIPTNEEFIDMFAFYIETHS
;
A
#
# COMPACT_ATOMS: atom_id res chain seq x y z
N MET A 1 4.05 -13.22 2.86
CA MET A 1 3.61 -12.35 3.99
C MET A 1 4.75 -11.58 4.66
N GLN A 2 5.87 -12.21 5.02
CA GLN A 2 6.99 -11.53 5.69
C GLN A 2 7.56 -10.38 4.83
N LEU A 3 7.70 -10.61 3.52
CA LEU A 3 8.18 -9.62 2.55
C LEU A 3 7.37 -8.31 2.51
N ILE A 4 6.04 -8.37 2.67
CA ILE A 4 5.17 -7.18 2.70
C ILE A 4 5.62 -6.24 3.82
N TYR A 5 5.75 -6.77 5.03
CA TYR A 5 6.11 -5.99 6.20
C TYR A 5 7.56 -5.52 6.17
N GLU A 6 8.48 -6.34 5.67
CA GLU A 6 9.88 -5.96 5.47
C GLU A 6 10.01 -4.80 4.47
N THR A 7 9.29 -4.88 3.34
CA THR A 7 9.32 -3.83 2.32
C THR A 7 8.70 -2.53 2.83
N LEU A 8 7.56 -2.59 3.53
CA LEU A 8 6.96 -1.41 4.18
C LEU A 8 7.91 -0.77 5.20
N ARG A 9 8.60 -1.58 6.01
CA ARG A 9 9.63 -1.07 6.95
C ARG A 9 10.83 -0.47 6.22
N GLY A 10 11.26 -1.06 5.11
CA GLY A 10 12.30 -0.51 4.24
C GLY A 10 11.92 0.83 3.59
N LEU A 11 10.61 1.12 3.48
CA LEU A 11 10.07 2.42 3.08
C LEU A 11 9.89 3.40 4.25
N GLY A 12 10.28 3.01 5.47
CA GLY A 12 10.16 3.84 6.67
C GLY A 12 8.77 3.79 7.34
N LEU A 13 7.88 2.91 6.90
CA LEU A 13 6.57 2.71 7.53
C LEU A 13 6.65 1.65 8.62
N THR A 14 6.22 2.00 9.84
CA THR A 14 6.19 1.08 10.97
C THR A 14 4.78 0.97 11.56
N SER A 15 4.59 0.02 12.48
CA SER A 15 3.29 -0.26 13.13
C SER A 15 2.70 0.90 13.94
N LYS A 16 3.45 2.00 14.13
CA LYS A 16 2.91 3.22 14.74
C LYS A 16 1.85 3.91 13.86
N TYR A 17 1.85 3.64 12.56
CA TYR A 17 0.86 4.17 11.62
C TYR A 17 -0.23 3.13 11.36
N GLN A 18 -1.50 3.53 11.48
CA GLN A 18 -2.64 2.66 11.17
C GLN A 18 -2.61 2.16 9.72
N GLY A 19 -2.10 2.98 8.80
CA GLY A 19 -1.92 2.62 7.39
C GLY A 19 -0.94 1.46 7.17
N TYR A 20 -0.09 1.11 8.14
CA TYR A 20 0.84 -0.02 8.03
C TYR A 20 0.12 -1.37 7.92
N GLN A 21 -0.81 -1.63 8.84
CA GLN A 21 -1.60 -2.86 8.78
C GLN A 21 -2.57 -2.83 7.60
N GLN A 22 -3.15 -1.66 7.31
CA GLN A 22 -4.14 -1.51 6.24
C GLN A 22 -3.54 -1.69 4.84
N LEU A 23 -2.33 -1.15 4.58
CA LEU A 23 -1.61 -1.41 3.33
C LEU A 23 -1.25 -2.89 3.18
N ALA A 24 -0.83 -3.54 4.27
CA ALA A 24 -0.52 -4.96 4.24
C ALA A 24 -1.76 -5.81 3.88
N GLU A 25 -2.93 -5.51 4.47
CA GLU A 25 -4.18 -6.20 4.13
C GLU A 25 -4.66 -5.88 2.71
N ALA A 26 -4.58 -4.60 2.28
CA ALA A 26 -4.92 -4.21 0.91
C ALA A 26 -4.06 -4.97 -0.12
N THR A 27 -2.76 -5.08 0.14
CA THR A 27 -1.83 -5.81 -0.74
C THR A 27 -2.19 -7.29 -0.82
N LYS A 28 -2.48 -7.94 0.32
CA LYS A 28 -2.90 -9.36 0.32
C LYS A 28 -4.17 -9.58 -0.51
N ILE A 29 -5.16 -8.70 -0.37
CA ILE A 29 -6.41 -8.78 -1.13
C ILE A 29 -6.13 -8.69 -2.63
N VAL A 30 -5.26 -7.77 -3.07
CA VAL A 30 -4.91 -7.63 -4.49
C VAL A 30 -4.17 -8.85 -5.00
N LEU A 31 -3.26 -9.43 -4.22
CA LEU A 31 -2.54 -10.65 -4.59
C LEU A 31 -3.47 -11.89 -4.67
N GLU A 32 -4.59 -11.88 -3.93
CA GLU A 32 -5.61 -12.94 -3.98
C GLU A 32 -6.63 -12.71 -5.12
N HIS A 33 -6.95 -11.44 -5.40
CA HIS A 33 -8.00 -11.00 -6.31
C HIS A 33 -7.55 -9.77 -7.11
N GLU A 34 -6.76 -10.00 -8.17
CA GLU A 34 -6.19 -8.93 -9.00
C GLU A 34 -7.26 -8.01 -9.62
N ASP A 35 -8.43 -8.57 -9.94
CA ASP A 35 -9.58 -7.85 -10.52
C ASP A 35 -10.15 -6.76 -9.60
N PHE A 36 -9.82 -6.79 -8.31
CA PHE A 36 -10.32 -5.82 -7.34
C PHE A 36 -9.66 -4.44 -7.49
N MET A 37 -8.50 -4.36 -8.16
CA MET A 37 -7.84 -3.11 -8.49
C MET A 37 -8.70 -2.18 -9.37
N LEU A 38 -9.63 -2.74 -10.15
CA LEU A 38 -10.56 -1.97 -10.98
C LEU A 38 -11.52 -1.09 -10.15
N ASN A 39 -11.73 -1.41 -8.87
CA ASN A 39 -12.65 -0.69 -8.00
C ASN A 39 -12.15 -0.65 -6.54
N VAL A 40 -11.00 -0.03 -6.30
CA VAL A 40 -10.38 0.06 -4.95
C VAL A 40 -11.35 0.59 -3.89
N THR A 41 -12.12 1.63 -4.22
CA THR A 41 -13.09 2.25 -3.30
C THR A 41 -14.29 1.36 -2.93
N LYS A 42 -14.67 0.43 -3.81
CA LYS A 42 -15.86 -0.43 -3.61
C LYS A 42 -15.50 -1.85 -3.17
N ASN A 43 -14.28 -2.31 -3.45
CA ASN A 43 -13.83 -3.66 -3.16
C ASN A 43 -12.79 -3.65 -2.04
N ILE A 44 -11.63 -3.02 -2.27
CA ILE A 44 -10.47 -3.11 -1.38
C ILE A 44 -10.73 -2.38 -0.05
N TYR A 45 -11.16 -1.11 -0.07
CA TYR A 45 -11.33 -0.36 1.18
C TYR A 45 -12.40 -0.94 2.10
N PRO A 46 -13.59 -1.38 1.61
CA PRO A 46 -14.56 -2.08 2.45
C PRO A 46 -14.04 -3.38 3.05
N GLU A 47 -13.33 -4.20 2.26
CA GLU A 47 -12.78 -5.48 2.73
C GLU A 47 -11.69 -5.27 3.80
N VAL A 48 -10.76 -4.34 3.58
CA VAL A 48 -9.75 -3.97 4.58
C VAL A 48 -10.42 -3.43 5.83
N ALA A 49 -11.42 -2.56 5.68
CA ALA A 49 -12.15 -1.95 6.78
C ALA A 49 -12.82 -3.00 7.67
N LEU A 50 -13.41 -4.04 7.06
CA LEU A 50 -13.99 -5.17 7.77
C LEU A 50 -12.92 -5.95 8.56
N ARG A 51 -11.80 -6.30 7.91
CA ARG A 51 -10.70 -7.08 8.53
C ARG A 51 -10.06 -6.39 9.72
N VAL A 52 -9.89 -5.06 9.65
CA VAL A 52 -9.24 -4.26 10.71
C VAL A 52 -10.20 -3.48 11.59
N ARG A 53 -11.52 -3.76 11.48
CA ARG A 53 -12.60 -3.15 12.29
C ARG A 53 -12.59 -1.62 12.29
N THR A 54 -12.62 -1.02 11.10
CA THR A 54 -12.67 0.43 10.90
C THR A 54 -13.65 0.79 9.77
N THR A 55 -13.62 2.02 9.26
CA THR A 55 -14.44 2.47 8.12
C THR A 55 -13.63 2.56 6.82
N PRO A 56 -14.26 2.36 5.64
CA PRO A 56 -13.57 2.51 4.35
C PRO A 56 -12.90 3.88 4.17
N GLN A 57 -13.53 4.94 4.67
CA GLN A 57 -12.98 6.30 4.63
C GLN A 57 -11.73 6.43 5.51
N SER A 58 -11.70 5.76 6.67
CA SER A 58 -10.51 5.70 7.52
C SER A 58 -9.38 4.94 6.82
N VAL A 59 -9.68 3.85 6.12
CA VAL A 59 -8.70 3.09 5.33
C VAL A 59 -8.06 3.97 4.26
N GLU A 60 -8.86 4.64 3.43
CA GLU A 60 -8.35 5.55 2.39
C GLU A 60 -7.41 6.59 2.99
N ARG A 61 -7.87 7.31 4.02
CA ARG A 61 -7.12 8.41 4.63
C ARG A 61 -5.81 7.93 5.24
N ASN A 62 -5.84 6.80 5.93
CA ASN A 62 -4.68 6.25 6.62
C ASN A 62 -3.65 5.71 5.62
N ILE A 63 -4.10 5.09 4.52
CA ILE A 63 -3.23 4.65 3.42
C ILE A 63 -2.55 5.86 2.79
N ARG A 64 -3.31 6.92 2.47
CA ARG A 64 -2.74 8.17 1.93
C ARG A 64 -1.69 8.77 2.86
N THR A 65 -2.00 8.83 4.15
CA THR A 65 -1.06 9.32 5.18
C THR A 65 0.21 8.44 5.23
N ALA A 66 0.06 7.12 5.13
CA ALA A 66 1.19 6.19 5.12
C ALA A 66 2.08 6.37 3.89
N ILE A 67 1.49 6.57 2.71
CA ILE A 67 2.22 6.82 1.45
C ILE A 67 3.02 8.13 1.56
N GLU A 68 2.39 9.19 2.06
CA GLU A 68 3.09 10.47 2.30
C GLU A 68 4.26 10.32 3.28
N VAL A 69 4.09 9.52 4.34
CA VAL A 69 5.17 9.23 5.28
C VAL A 69 6.31 8.49 4.57
N CYS A 70 6.01 7.42 3.84
CA CYS A 70 7.02 6.67 3.09
C CYS A 70 7.80 7.57 2.13
N TRP A 71 7.09 8.44 1.42
CA TRP A 71 7.69 9.38 0.48
C TRP A 71 8.62 10.36 1.17
N ARG A 72 8.24 10.89 2.33
CA ARG A 72 9.13 11.79 3.11
C ARG A 72 10.38 11.08 3.62
N GLN A 73 10.31 9.78 3.89
CA GLN A 73 11.44 9.00 4.41
C GLN A 73 12.42 8.56 3.31
N THR A 74 11.92 8.14 2.15
CA THR A 74 12.75 7.51 1.10
C THR A 74 12.83 8.28 -0.20
N GLY A 75 11.99 9.31 -0.35
CA GLY A 75 11.95 10.15 -1.53
C GLY A 75 11.58 9.41 -2.81
N PRO A 76 11.79 10.08 -3.97
CA PRO A 76 11.55 9.50 -5.28
C PRO A 76 12.34 8.22 -5.53
N GLU A 77 13.55 8.09 -4.98
CA GLU A 77 14.41 6.92 -5.19
C GLU A 77 13.82 5.65 -4.58
N GLY A 78 13.30 5.72 -3.36
CA GLY A 78 12.63 4.58 -2.73
C GLY A 78 11.43 4.09 -3.52
N PHE A 79 10.61 5.02 -4.01
CA PHE A 79 9.42 4.70 -4.80
C PHE A 79 9.76 4.22 -6.21
N SER A 80 10.82 4.75 -6.81
CA SER A 80 11.29 4.30 -8.14
C SER A 80 11.77 2.85 -8.09
N ARG A 81 12.41 2.44 -6.99
CA ARG A 81 12.80 1.04 -6.77
C ARG A 81 11.61 0.11 -6.74
N ILE A 82 10.52 0.50 -6.09
CA ILE A 82 9.31 -0.32 -5.96
C ILE A 82 8.51 -0.36 -7.26
N SER A 83 8.33 0.79 -7.91
CA SER A 83 7.56 0.89 -9.16
C SER A 83 8.28 0.36 -10.40
N GLY A 84 9.60 0.16 -10.34
CA GLY A 84 10.41 -0.23 -11.51
C GLY A 84 10.57 0.90 -12.55
N CYS A 85 10.06 2.11 -12.28
CA CYS A 85 10.17 3.25 -13.16
C CYS A 85 10.54 4.53 -12.40
N LYS A 86 10.94 5.59 -13.11
CA LYS A 86 11.32 6.85 -12.47
C LYS A 86 10.09 7.57 -11.91
N MET A 87 9.98 7.62 -10.59
CA MET A 87 8.95 8.38 -9.89
C MET A 87 9.40 9.82 -9.67
N THR A 88 8.49 10.77 -9.86
CA THR A 88 8.73 12.21 -9.68
C THR A 88 7.70 12.88 -8.77
N LYS A 89 6.59 12.19 -8.48
CA LYS A 89 5.49 12.66 -7.63
C LYS A 89 5.07 11.55 -6.67
N ILE A 90 4.44 11.94 -5.56
CA ILE A 90 3.78 11.01 -4.65
C ILE A 90 2.66 10.30 -5.42
N PRO A 91 2.62 8.96 -5.46
CA PRO A 91 1.55 8.23 -6.12
C PRO A 91 0.22 8.39 -5.38
N THR A 92 -0.88 8.17 -6.08
CA THR A 92 -2.19 7.97 -5.45
C THR A 92 -2.21 6.68 -4.63
N ASN A 93 -3.23 6.51 -3.78
CA ASN A 93 -3.40 5.25 -3.05
C ASN A 93 -3.49 4.05 -4.00
N GLU A 94 -4.22 4.20 -5.10
CA GLU A 94 -4.44 3.14 -6.08
C GLU A 94 -3.13 2.82 -6.81
N GLU A 95 -2.42 3.84 -7.31
CA GLU A 95 -1.10 3.68 -7.94
C GLU A 95 -0.10 3.00 -6.98
N PHE A 96 -0.10 3.37 -5.69
CA PHE A 96 0.80 2.76 -4.72
C PHE A 96 0.45 1.31 -4.42
N ILE A 97 -0.84 0.99 -4.21
CA ILE A 97 -1.27 -0.38 -3.93
C ILE A 97 -0.92 -1.29 -5.11
N ASP A 98 -1.16 -0.81 -6.34
CA ASP A 98 -0.82 -1.52 -7.58
C ASP A 98 0.67 -1.83 -7.67
N MET A 99 1.52 -0.79 -7.66
CA MET A 99 2.95 -0.95 -7.82
C MET A 99 3.57 -1.78 -6.68
N PHE A 100 3.02 -1.67 -5.47
CA PHE A 100 3.50 -2.41 -4.31
C PHE A 100 3.09 -3.88 -4.39
N ALA A 101 1.85 -4.19 -4.79
CA ALA A 101 1.42 -5.57 -5.01
C ALA A 101 2.26 -6.24 -6.11
N PHE A 102 2.46 -5.57 -7.25
CA PHE A 102 3.32 -6.06 -8.31
C PHE A 102 4.77 -6.31 -7.86
N TYR A 103 5.35 -5.38 -7.08
CA TYR A 103 6.68 -5.56 -6.51
C TYR A 103 6.75 -6.80 -5.61
N ILE A 104 5.75 -6.99 -4.74
CA ILE A 104 5.71 -8.14 -3.84
C ILE A 104 5.55 -9.44 -4.62
N GLU A 105 4.68 -9.50 -5.62
CA GLU A 105 4.49 -10.69 -6.46
C GLU A 105 5.79 -11.10 -7.17
N THR A 106 6.52 -10.13 -7.73
CA THR A 106 7.75 -10.38 -8.50
C THR A 106 8.99 -10.68 -7.65
N HIS A 107 8.92 -10.46 -6.33
CA HIS A 107 10.04 -10.68 -5.40
C HIS A 107 9.71 -11.71 -4.28
N SER A 108 8.57 -12.40 -4.38
CA SER A 108 8.14 -13.45 -3.43
C SER A 108 8.69 -14.82 -3.75
#